data_AF-A0A1D2A155-F1
#
_entry.id   AF-A0A1D2A155-F1
#
_cell.length_a   1.000
_cell.length_b   1.000
_cell.length_c   1.000
_cell.angle_alpha   90.00
_cell.angle_beta   90.00
_cell.angle_gamma   90.00
#
_symmetry.space_group_name_H-M   'P 1'
#
loop_
_entity.id
_entity.type
_entity.pdbx_description
1 polymer ?
#
loop_
_entity_poly.entity_id
_entity_poly.type
_entity_poly.pdbx_seq_one_letter_code
_entity_poly.pdbx_strand_id
1 'polypeptide(L)'
;MVELNNLDLVVPSPALAWYRWYQEQYLTDPRRSEGQQDPAGAAAREVAVFVEAYGDALSVSGTGFYRLQSCCNHSCRPNTHAFKRDQDTTGAAVLVALRDISLGEEITISYIDEDAPLQERQDALAEYEFLCTCEECVAEGVALVDQSSTL
;
A
#
# COMPACT_ATOMS: atom_id res chain seq x y z
N MET A 1 -12.97 -12.89 1.34
CA MET A 1 -12.43 -12.01 2.39
C MET A 1 -11.36 -11.17 1.74
N VAL A 2 -11.48 -9.85 1.80
CA VAL A 2 -10.49 -8.92 1.25
C VAL A 2 -9.57 -8.51 2.40
N GLU A 3 -8.29 -8.83 2.27
CA GLU A 3 -7.23 -8.46 3.20
C GLU A 3 -6.75 -7.04 2.85
N LEU A 4 -6.95 -6.07 3.76
CA LEU A 4 -6.66 -4.64 3.55
C LEU A 4 -5.37 -4.17 4.22
N ASN A 5 -4.78 -4.97 5.10
CA ASN A 5 -3.53 -4.64 5.77
C ASN A 5 -2.33 -4.75 4.82
N ASN A 6 -2.42 -5.63 3.82
CA ASN A 6 -1.40 -5.79 2.79
C ASN A 6 -1.61 -4.78 1.66
N LEU A 7 -0.71 -3.81 1.57
CA LEU A 7 -0.76 -2.79 0.52
C LEU A 7 -0.09 -3.28 -0.78
N ASP A 8 -0.87 -3.36 -1.84
CA ASP A 8 -0.38 -3.56 -3.21
C ASP A 8 0.42 -2.35 -3.67
N LEU A 9 1.66 -2.56 -4.11
CA LEU A 9 2.49 -1.52 -4.68
C LEU A 9 2.76 -1.76 -6.17
N VAL A 10 2.87 -0.65 -6.90
CA VAL A 10 3.34 -0.65 -8.28
C VAL A 10 4.65 0.12 -8.31
N VAL A 11 5.70 -0.49 -8.84
CA VAL A 11 7.01 0.14 -9.01
C VAL A 11 7.42 0.07 -10.48
N PRO A 12 8.26 1.00 -10.97
CA PRO A 12 8.82 0.88 -12.30
C PRO A 12 9.56 -0.45 -12.45
N SER A 13 9.44 -1.13 -13.59
CA SER A 13 10.30 -2.29 -13.85
C SER A 13 11.77 -1.89 -13.78
N PRO A 14 12.68 -2.84 -13.46
CA PRO A 14 14.11 -2.58 -13.50
C PRO A 14 14.60 -1.98 -14.82
N ALA A 15 14.00 -2.39 -15.95
CA ALA A 15 14.32 -1.84 -17.26
C ALA A 15 13.88 -0.37 -17.40
N LEU A 16 12.64 -0.04 -17.01
CA LEU A 16 12.13 1.34 -17.05
C LEU A 16 12.90 2.24 -16.08
N ALA A 17 13.16 1.77 -14.85
CA ALA A 17 13.93 2.48 -13.84
C ALA A 17 15.36 2.77 -14.32
N TRP A 18 16.04 1.76 -14.87
CA TRP A 18 17.39 1.91 -15.41
C TRP A 18 17.43 2.85 -16.61
N TYR A 19 16.46 2.77 -17.52
CA TYR A 19 16.40 3.64 -18.69
C TYR A 19 16.19 5.12 -18.31
N ARG A 20 15.29 5.40 -17.34
CA ARG A 20 15.11 6.74 -16.78
C ARG A 20 16.41 7.26 -16.16
N TRP A 21 17.06 6.46 -15.31
CA TRP A 21 18.36 6.83 -14.74
C TRP A 21 19.41 7.10 -15.82
N TYR A 22 19.46 6.26 -16.87
CA TYR A 22 20.41 6.43 -17.97
C TYR A 22 20.19 7.78 -18.70
N GLN A 23 18.94 8.13 -18.99
CA GLN A 23 18.61 9.40 -19.65
C GLN A 23 18.88 10.62 -18.75
N GLU A 24 18.46 10.56 -17.48
CA GLU A 24 18.40 11.72 -16.60
C GLU A 24 19.69 11.95 -15.81
N GLN A 25 20.49 10.91 -15.58
CA GLN A 25 21.67 10.96 -14.73
C GLN A 25 22.95 10.59 -15.47
N TYR A 26 22.93 9.56 -16.32
CA TYR A 26 24.14 9.11 -17.00
C TYR A 26 24.50 9.99 -18.19
N LEU A 27 23.54 10.28 -19.08
CA LEU A 27 23.78 11.12 -20.27
C LEU A 27 24.02 12.60 -19.92
N THR A 28 23.46 13.06 -18.81
CA THR A 28 23.54 14.45 -18.32
C THR A 28 24.69 14.68 -17.34
N ASP A 29 25.46 13.63 -17.00
CA ASP A 29 26.54 13.72 -16.02
C ASP A 29 27.63 14.71 -16.48
N PRO A 30 27.90 15.80 -15.73
CA PRO A 30 28.87 16.83 -16.12
C PRO A 30 30.31 16.32 -16.16
N ARG A 31 30.59 15.13 -15.60
CA ARG A 31 31.92 14.50 -15.64
C ARG A 31 32.17 13.78 -16.95
N ARG A 32 31.15 13.55 -17.79
CA ARG A 32 31.34 12.95 -19.11
C ARG A 32 32.00 13.94 -20.05
N SER A 33 33.09 13.52 -20.68
CA SER A 33 33.67 14.28 -21.78
C SER A 33 32.94 14.00 -23.09
N GLU A 34 32.88 15.01 -23.95
CA GLU A 34 32.42 14.82 -25.33
C GLU A 34 33.26 13.73 -26.03
N GLY A 35 32.60 12.78 -26.69
CA GLY A 35 33.27 11.61 -27.31
C GLY A 35 33.68 10.48 -26.35
N GLN A 36 33.37 10.58 -25.05
CA GLN A 36 33.55 9.45 -24.13
C GLN A 36 32.70 8.26 -24.58
N GLN A 37 33.32 7.08 -24.57
CA GLN A 37 32.62 5.83 -24.92
C GLN A 37 31.39 5.63 -24.03
N ASP A 38 30.32 5.16 -24.66
CA ASP A 38 29.08 4.82 -24.02
C ASP A 38 28.81 3.32 -24.19
N PRO A 39 29.30 2.49 -23.25
CA PRO A 39 29.06 1.04 -23.30
C PRO A 39 27.58 0.68 -23.03
N ALA A 40 26.81 1.58 -22.40
CA ALA A 40 25.40 1.34 -22.07
C ALA A 40 24.45 1.68 -23.24
N GLY A 41 24.88 2.52 -24.18
CA GLY A 41 24.03 3.05 -25.23
C GLY A 41 23.40 2.01 -26.16
N ALA A 42 24.05 0.87 -26.39
CA ALA A 42 23.45 -0.22 -27.16
C ALA A 42 22.24 -0.82 -26.44
N ALA A 43 22.40 -1.17 -25.15
CA ALA A 43 21.30 -1.67 -24.32
C ALA A 43 20.20 -0.60 -24.15
N ALA A 44 20.58 0.68 -24.04
CA ALA A 44 19.60 1.77 -23.92
C ALA A 44 18.69 1.86 -25.14
N ARG A 45 19.23 1.68 -26.36
CA ARG A 45 18.43 1.65 -27.59
C ARG A 45 17.47 0.46 -27.65
N GLU A 46 17.88 -0.71 -27.16
CA GLU A 46 17.00 -1.88 -27.10
C GLU A 46 15.86 -1.67 -26.11
N VAL A 47 16.16 -1.14 -24.91
CA VAL A 47 15.15 -0.85 -23.89
C VAL A 47 14.21 0.29 -24.32
N ALA A 48 14.73 1.29 -25.05
CA ALA A 48 13.93 2.42 -25.55
C ALA A 48 12.71 1.96 -26.35
N VAL A 49 12.85 0.94 -27.20
CA VAL A 49 11.74 0.41 -28.02
C VAL A 49 10.58 -0.07 -27.12
N PHE A 50 10.89 -0.74 -26.01
CA PHE A 50 9.86 -1.19 -25.07
C PHE A 50 9.28 -0.04 -24.26
N VAL A 51 10.11 0.91 -23.81
CA VAL A 51 9.65 2.08 -23.06
C VAL A 51 8.74 2.97 -23.91
N GLU A 52 9.05 3.17 -25.18
CA GLU A 52 8.22 3.93 -26.12
C GLU A 52 6.89 3.22 -26.41
N ALA A 53 6.91 1.89 -26.55
CA ALA A 53 5.71 1.10 -26.84
C ALA A 53 4.76 0.97 -25.64
N TYR A 54 5.30 0.82 -24.42
CA TYR A 54 4.52 0.43 -23.25
C TYR A 54 4.53 1.46 -22.12
N GLY A 55 5.53 2.35 -22.06
CA GLY A 55 5.63 3.40 -21.03
C GLY A 55 5.48 2.85 -19.61
N ASP A 56 4.56 3.44 -18.84
CA ASP A 56 4.27 3.02 -17.46
C ASP A 56 3.60 1.64 -17.35
N ALA A 57 3.10 1.07 -18.45
CA ALA A 57 2.60 -0.31 -18.46
C ALA A 57 3.72 -1.35 -18.28
N LEU A 58 5.00 -0.93 -18.36
CA LEU A 58 6.14 -1.74 -17.92
C LEU A 58 6.30 -1.80 -16.41
N SER A 59 5.43 -1.17 -15.62
CA SER A 59 5.51 -1.26 -14.17
C SER A 59 5.18 -2.66 -13.66
N VAL A 60 5.69 -2.99 -12.49
CA VAL A 60 5.54 -4.30 -11.84
C VAL A 60 4.72 -4.13 -10.57
N SER A 61 3.70 -4.96 -10.40
CA SER A 61 2.91 -5.04 -9.17
C SER A 61 3.57 -6.01 -8.18
N GLY A 62 3.48 -5.69 -6.90
CA GLY A 62 3.94 -6.56 -5.82
C GLY A 62 3.40 -6.14 -4.46
N THR A 63 3.86 -6.83 -3.41
CA THR A 63 3.49 -6.56 -2.02
C THR A 63 4.72 -6.13 -1.23
N GLY A 64 4.54 -5.22 -0.27
CA GLY A 64 5.64 -4.61 0.49
C GLY A 64 5.42 -4.68 1.98
N PHE A 65 6.51 -4.81 2.75
CA PHE A 65 6.48 -4.77 4.21
C PHE A 65 6.78 -3.37 4.71
N TYR A 66 5.81 -2.75 5.39
CA TYR A 66 5.89 -1.36 5.83
C TYR A 66 6.01 -1.26 7.35
N ARG A 67 7.24 -1.25 7.86
CA ARG A 67 7.53 -1.32 9.31
C ARG A 67 6.67 -0.40 10.19
N LEU A 68 6.45 0.84 9.79
CA LEU A 68 5.66 1.79 10.58
C LEU A 68 4.14 1.55 10.47
N GLN A 69 3.66 1.21 9.28
CA GLN A 69 2.24 0.89 9.06
C GLN A 69 1.88 -0.41 9.80
N SER A 70 2.76 -1.41 9.81
CA SER A 70 2.57 -2.67 10.54
C SER A 70 2.53 -2.52 12.07
N CYS A 71 2.81 -1.33 12.61
CA CYS A 71 2.62 -1.03 14.04
C CYS A 71 1.22 -0.47 14.35
N CYS A 72 0.40 -0.13 13.35
CA CYS A 72 -0.94 0.40 13.57
C CYS A 72 -1.89 -0.76 13.84
N ASN A 73 -2.55 -0.74 15.00
CA ASN A 73 -3.51 -1.79 15.36
C ASN A 73 -4.80 -1.68 14.55
N HIS A 74 -5.57 -2.78 14.56
CA HIS A 74 -6.87 -2.86 13.93
C HIS A 74 -7.96 -2.13 14.73
N SER A 75 -8.88 -1.47 14.02
CA SER A 75 -10.21 -1.13 14.50
C SER A 75 -11.20 -1.26 13.35
N CYS A 76 -12.39 -1.83 13.59
CA CYS A 76 -13.47 -1.83 12.59
C CYS A 76 -14.10 -0.44 12.43
N ARG A 77 -13.72 0.52 13.28
CA ARG A 77 -13.98 1.95 13.11
C ARG A 77 -12.65 2.70 13.17
N PRO A 78 -11.81 2.61 12.12
CA PRO A 78 -10.47 3.16 12.15
C PRO A 78 -10.49 4.68 12.13
N ASN A 79 -9.41 5.31 12.59
CA ASN A 79 -9.21 6.76 12.44
C ASN A 79 -8.26 7.13 11.31
N THR A 80 -7.59 6.14 10.72
CA THR A 80 -6.77 6.32 9.51
C THR A 80 -7.06 5.25 8.46
N HIS A 81 -6.89 5.61 7.20
CA HIS A 81 -6.95 4.70 6.06
C HIS A 81 -5.56 4.55 5.45
N ALA A 82 -5.08 3.31 5.37
CA ALA A 82 -3.83 2.97 4.70
C ALA A 82 -4.10 2.70 3.22
N PHE A 83 -3.36 3.36 2.33
CA PHE A 83 -3.50 3.14 0.89
C PHE A 83 -2.22 3.46 0.14
N LYS A 84 -2.28 3.18 -1.15
CA LYS A 84 -1.26 3.51 -2.14
C LYS A 84 -1.83 4.50 -3.12
N ARG A 85 -1.09 5.56 -3.41
CA ARG A 85 -1.53 6.54 -4.42
C ARG A 85 -1.39 5.88 -5.78
N ASP A 86 -2.36 6.05 -6.66
CA ASP A 86 -2.38 5.45 -8.01
C ASP A 86 -1.13 5.77 -8.85
N GLN A 87 -0.47 6.90 -8.56
CA GLN A 87 0.73 7.37 -9.27
C GLN A 87 2.01 7.20 -8.46
N ASP A 88 1.96 6.57 -7.29
CA ASP A 88 3.15 6.37 -6.47
C ASP A 88 4.03 5.25 -7.03
N THR A 89 5.14 5.66 -7.64
CA THR A 89 6.20 4.77 -8.14
C THR A 89 7.36 4.62 -7.15
N THR A 90 7.32 5.32 -6.02
CA THR A 90 8.37 5.27 -4.99
C THR A 90 8.20 4.08 -4.05
N GLY A 91 7.01 3.48 -4.05
CA GLY A 91 6.68 2.38 -3.15
C GLY A 91 6.42 2.86 -1.72
N ALA A 92 6.06 4.12 -1.47
CA ALA A 92 5.71 4.63 -0.14
C ALA A 92 4.30 4.18 0.30
N ALA A 93 4.11 3.80 1.57
CA ALA A 93 2.78 3.63 2.14
C ALA A 93 2.24 4.98 2.64
N VAL A 94 0.95 5.23 2.44
CA VAL A 94 0.29 6.45 2.89
C VAL A 94 -0.78 6.11 3.89
N LEU A 95 -0.77 6.77 5.05
CA LEU A 95 -1.87 6.78 5.99
C LEU A 95 -2.50 8.18 5.95
N VAL A 96 -3.82 8.24 5.77
CA VAL A 96 -4.58 9.48 5.84
C VAL A 96 -5.58 9.41 6.98
N ALA A 97 -5.70 10.50 7.74
CA ALA A 97 -6.71 10.61 8.78
C ALA A 97 -8.11 10.68 8.16
N LEU A 98 -9.02 9.86 8.69
CA LEU A 98 -10.45 9.85 8.31
C LEU A 98 -11.27 10.88 9.11
N ARG A 99 -10.72 11.32 10.25
CA ARG A 99 -11.29 12.30 11.17
C ARG A 99 -10.17 12.96 11.96
N ASP A 100 -10.49 13.99 12.73
CA ASP A 100 -9.55 14.58 13.68
C ASP A 100 -9.10 13.52 14.70
N ILE A 101 -7.79 13.50 14.99
CA ILE A 101 -7.13 12.57 15.91
C ILE A 101 -6.55 13.39 17.06
N SER A 102 -6.94 13.07 18.28
CA SER A 102 -6.50 13.80 19.47
C SER A 102 -5.07 13.43 19.87
N LEU A 103 -4.39 14.32 20.60
CA LEU A 103 -3.08 13.99 21.17
C LEU A 103 -3.18 12.79 22.12
N GLY A 104 -2.38 11.76 21.88
CA GLY A 104 -2.38 10.52 22.66
C GLY A 104 -3.45 9.51 22.25
N GLU A 105 -4.30 9.83 21.28
CA GLU A 105 -5.18 8.85 20.64
C GLU A 105 -4.35 7.90 19.77
N GLU A 106 -4.65 6.61 19.86
CA GLU A 106 -3.98 5.58 19.06
C GLU A 106 -4.37 5.69 17.58
N ILE A 107 -3.40 5.56 16.69
CA ILE A 107 -3.64 5.46 15.25
C ILE A 107 -4.03 4.02 14.92
N THR A 108 -5.23 3.86 14.35
CA THR A 108 -5.76 2.55 13.94
C THR A 108 -6.12 2.54 12.47
N ILE A 109 -5.98 1.37 11.85
CA ILE A 109 -6.38 1.08 10.46
C ILE A 109 -7.35 -0.10 10.46
N SER A 110 -8.06 -0.31 9.36
CA SER A 110 -8.78 -1.57 9.14
C SER A 110 -7.88 -2.59 8.45
N TYR A 111 -7.97 -3.85 8.84
CA TYR A 111 -7.24 -4.96 8.20
C TYR A 111 -8.16 -5.73 7.23
N ILE A 112 -9.45 -5.46 7.30
CA ILE A 112 -10.53 -6.26 6.71
C ILE A 112 -11.60 -5.32 6.19
N ASP A 113 -12.58 -5.84 5.48
CA ASP A 113 -13.78 -5.07 5.13
C ASP A 113 -14.60 -4.73 6.39
N GLU A 114 -14.56 -3.46 6.83
CA GLU A 114 -15.29 -3.01 8.02
C GLU A 114 -16.81 -3.01 7.86
N ASP A 115 -17.33 -2.98 6.62
CA ASP A 115 -18.77 -3.00 6.31
C ASP A 115 -19.37 -4.42 6.42
N ALA A 116 -18.53 -5.44 6.60
CA ALA A 116 -18.97 -6.82 6.78
C ALA A 116 -19.67 -7.03 8.15
N PRO A 117 -20.59 -8.01 8.27
CA PRO A 117 -21.24 -8.36 9.54
C PRO A 117 -20.25 -8.75 10.64
N LEU A 118 -20.59 -8.50 11.91
CA LEU A 118 -19.75 -8.79 13.09
C LEU A 118 -19.01 -10.13 13.02
N GLN A 119 -19.74 -11.22 12.77
CA GLN A 119 -19.18 -12.56 12.77
C GLN A 119 -18.13 -12.72 11.66
N GLU A 120 -18.40 -12.20 10.46
CA GLU A 120 -17.47 -12.25 9.34
C GLU A 120 -16.20 -11.43 9.63
N ARG A 121 -16.35 -10.28 10.30
CA ARG A 121 -15.21 -9.48 10.76
C ARG A 121 -14.34 -10.22 11.77
N GLN A 122 -14.95 -10.86 12.77
CA GLN A 122 -14.20 -11.63 13.77
C GLN A 122 -13.54 -12.86 13.17
N ASP A 123 -14.22 -13.57 12.27
CA ASP A 123 -13.65 -14.71 11.55
C ASP A 123 -12.47 -14.29 10.67
N ALA A 124 -12.54 -13.11 10.03
CA ALA A 124 -11.43 -12.55 9.27
C ALA A 124 -10.22 -12.19 10.13
N LEU A 125 -10.45 -11.65 11.31
CA LEU A 125 -9.40 -11.27 12.24
C LEU A 125 -8.80 -12.46 13.00
N ALA A 126 -9.42 -13.64 12.92
CA ALA A 126 -8.87 -14.85 13.53
C ALA A 126 -7.50 -15.24 12.93
N GLU A 127 -7.22 -14.89 11.66
CA GLU A 127 -5.91 -15.08 11.03
C GLU A 127 -4.80 -14.24 11.69
N TYR A 128 -5.18 -13.14 12.35
CA TYR A 128 -4.30 -12.28 13.13
C TYR A 128 -4.18 -12.68 14.60
N GLU A 129 -4.82 -13.79 14.99
CA GLU A 129 -4.76 -14.37 16.33
C GLU A 129 -5.24 -13.44 17.46
N PHE A 130 -6.22 -12.56 17.19
CA PHE A 130 -6.86 -11.72 18.22
C PHE A 130 -8.38 -11.61 18.03
N LEU A 131 -9.08 -11.18 19.09
CA LEU A 131 -10.51 -10.84 19.05
C LEU A 131 -10.67 -9.32 19.03
N CYS A 132 -11.39 -8.79 18.04
CA CYS A 132 -11.63 -7.35 17.97
C CYS A 132 -12.65 -6.93 19.03
N THR A 133 -12.27 -5.93 19.84
CA THR A 133 -13.09 -5.36 20.91
C THR A 133 -13.28 -3.86 20.73
N CYS A 134 -13.18 -3.37 19.48
CA CYS A 134 -13.44 -1.98 19.17
C CYS A 134 -14.89 -1.58 19.50
N GLU A 135 -15.15 -0.28 19.58
CA GLU A 135 -16.47 0.27 19.93
C GLU A 135 -17.61 -0.28 19.06
N GLU A 136 -17.37 -0.47 17.77
CA GLU A 136 -18.34 -1.00 16.81
C GLU A 136 -18.68 -2.47 17.13
N CYS A 137 -17.65 -3.31 17.30
CA CYS A 137 -17.86 -4.73 17.62
C CYS A 137 -18.55 -4.94 18.98
N VAL A 138 -18.23 -4.11 19.98
CA VAL A 138 -18.89 -4.18 21.30
C VAL A 138 -20.35 -3.77 21.19
N ALA A 139 -20.65 -2.68 20.48
CA ALA A 139 -22.03 -2.21 20.29
C ALA A 139 -22.89 -3.24 19.54
N GLU A 140 -22.38 -3.80 18.43
CA GLU A 140 -23.07 -4.84 17.67
C GLU A 140 -23.25 -6.13 18.48
N GLY A 141 -22.23 -6.54 19.25
CA GLY A 141 -22.29 -7.73 20.09
C GLY A 141 -23.39 -7.64 21.16
N VAL A 142 -23.55 -6.48 21.80
CA VAL A 142 -24.64 -6.25 22.77
C VAL A 142 -26.00 -6.32 22.08
N ALA A 143 -26.15 -5.70 20.90
CA ALA A 143 -27.40 -5.73 20.15
C ALA A 143 -27.84 -7.16 19.76
N LEU A 144 -26.89 -8.05 19.43
CA LEU A 144 -27.19 -9.45 19.12
C LEU A 144 -27.65 -10.25 20.35
N VAL A 145 -27.11 -9.96 21.54
CA VAL A 145 -27.52 -10.61 22.80
C VAL A 145 -28.94 -10.18 23.20
N ASP A 146 -29.26 -8.89 23.07
CA ASP A 146 -30.60 -8.37 23.38
C ASP A 146 -31.66 -8.97 22.45
N GLN A 147 -31.38 -9.11 21.15
CA GLN A 147 -32.29 -9.74 20.18
C GLN A 147 -32.51 -11.24 20.46
N SER A 148 -31.46 -11.93 20.91
CA SER A 148 -31.53 -13.37 21.26
C SER A 148 -32.26 -13.62 22.58
N SER A 149 -32.35 -12.62 23.46
CA SER A 149 -33.04 -12.68 24.75
C SER A 149 -34.54 -12.36 24.66
N THR A 150 -35.00 -11.89 23.50
CA THR A 150 -36.42 -11.59 23.19
C THR A 150 -37.14 -12.70 22.40
N LEU A 151 -36.49 -13.85 22.17
CA LEU A 151 -37.09 -15.07 21.59
C LEU A 151 -37.26 -16.15 22.67
#